data_AF-A0A382GAH4-F1
#
_entry.id   AF-A0A382GAH4-F1
#
_cell.length_a   1.000
_cell.length_b   1.000
_cell.length_c   1.000
_cell.angle_alpha   90.00
_cell.angle_beta   90.00
_cell.angle_gamma   90.00
#
_symmetry.space_group_name_H-M   'P 1'
#
loop_
_entity.id
_entity.type
_entity.pdbx_description
1 polymer ?
#
loop_
_entity_poly.entity_id
_entity_poly.type
_entity_poly.pdbx_seq_one_letter_code
_entity_poly.pdbx_strand_id
1 'polypeptide(L)' 'MARITVEDCLEKIDSQYDLVLLAKERTAQLNAGDPPLVE' A
#
# COMPACT_ATOMS: atom_id res chain seq x y z
N MET A 1 3.11 -15.14 6.74
CA MET A 1 2.72 -14.05 5.82
C MET A 1 1.22 -14.01 5.76
N ALA A 2 0.59 -12.98 6.34
CA ALA A 2 -0.81 -12.74 6.06
C ALA A 2 -0.93 -12.43 4.57
N ARG A 3 -1.70 -13.24 3.84
CA ARG A 3 -2.00 -12.97 2.44
C ARG A 3 -3.09 -11.92 2.42
N ILE A 4 -2.72 -10.66 2.22
CA ILE A 4 -3.65 -9.56 1.94
C ILE A 4 -4.04 -9.61 0.46
N THR A 5 -5.31 -9.31 0.14
CA THR A 5 -5.79 -9.15 -1.22
C THR A 5 -6.14 -7.69 -1.52
N VAL A 6 -6.43 -7.37 -2.79
CA VAL A 6 -6.80 -6.00 -3.19
C VAL A 6 -8.15 -5.63 -2.58
N GLU A 7 -9.04 -6.60 -2.41
CA GLU A 7 -10.35 -6.43 -1.78
C GLU A 7 -10.21 -5.92 -0.33
N ASP A 8 -9.26 -6.45 0.44
CA ASP A 8 -8.97 -5.99 1.80
C ASP A 8 -8.53 -4.51 1.82
N CYS A 9 -7.76 -4.08 0.81
CA CYS A 9 -7.32 -2.70 0.67
C CYS A 9 -8.47 -1.75 0.29
N LEU A 10 -9.46 -2.24 -0.46
CA LEU A 10 -10.62 -1.47 -0.88
C LEU A 10 -11.62 -1.21 0.26
N GLU A 11 -11.53 -1.91 1.39
CA GLU A 11 -12.26 -1.56 2.62
C GLU A 11 -11.80 -0.23 3.23
N LYS A 12 -10.60 0.24 2.86
CA LYS A 12 -9.99 1.48 3.37
C LYS A 12 -9.89 2.58 2.32
N ILE A 13 -9.95 2.22 1.04
CA ILE A 13 -9.79 3.14 -0.09
C ILE A 13 -10.85 2.80 -1.13
N ASP A 14 -11.73 3.74 -1.42
CA ASP A 14 -12.92 3.51 -2.26
C ASP A 14 -12.60 3.32 -3.76
N SER A 15 -11.38 3.65 -4.19
CA SER A 15 -10.97 3.68 -5.59
C SER A 15 -9.68 2.89 -5.83
N GLN A 16 -9.71 2.00 -6.82
CA GLN A 16 -8.54 1.25 -7.26
C GLN A 16 -7.43 2.16 -7.81
N TYR A 17 -7.79 3.28 -8.44
CA TYR A 17 -6.81 4.23 -8.95
C TYR A 17 -6.06 4.92 -7.82
N ASP A 18 -6.77 5.30 -6.77
CA ASP A 18 -6.18 5.96 -5.59
C ASP A 18 -5.31 4.97 -4.81
N LEU A 19 -5.74 3.71 -4.71
CA LEU A 19 -4.95 2.63 -4.12
C LEU A 19 -3.60 2.46 -4.84
N VAL A 20 -3.61 2.42 -6.18
CA VAL A 20 -2.38 2.29 -6.98
C VAL A 20 -1.47 3.51 -6.82
N LEU A 21 -2.03 4.71 -6.80
CA LEU A 21 -1.26 5.93 -6.60
C LEU A 21 -0.60 5.98 -5.22
N LEU A 22 -1.34 5.61 -4.17
CA LEU A 22 -0.83 5.54 -2.80
C LEU A 22 0.25 4.47 -2.66
N ALA A 23 0.05 3.28 -3.25
CA ALA A 23 1.03 2.20 -3.22
C ALA A 23 2.34 2.60 -3.90
N LYS A 24 2.27 3.34 -5.02
CA LYS A 24 3.44 3.89 -5.71
C LYS A 24 4.18 4.87 -4.79
N GLU A 25 3.48 5.82 -4.18
CA GLU A 25 4.09 6.80 -3.29
C GLU A 25 4.78 6.13 -2.10
N ARG A 26 4.10 5.17 -1.46
CA ARG A 26 4.67 4.41 -0.35
C ARG A 26 5.89 3.60 -0.78
N THR A 27 5.88 3.00 -1.97
CA THR A 27 7.03 2.28 -2.51
C THR A 27 8.23 3.21 -2.72
N ALA A 28 8.01 4.45 -3.18
CA ALA A 28 9.08 5.43 -3.33
C ALA A 28 9.69 5.84 -1.98
N GLN A 29 8.86 6.03 -0.95
CA GLN A 29 9.29 6.30 0.43
C GLN A 29 10.16 5.16 0.98
N LEU A 30 9.71 3.91 0.86
CA LEU A 30 10.48 2.75 1.31
C LEU A 30 11.82 2.63 0.58
N ASN A 31 11.83 2.89 -0.73
CA ASN A 31 13.07 2.93 -1.50
C ASN A 31 14.01 4.08 -1.11
N ALA A 32 13.47 5.17 -0.57
CA ALA A 32 14.25 6.28 -0.01
C ALA A 32 14.81 5.98 1.39
N GLY A 33 14.47 4.83 1.98
CA GLY A 33 14.96 4.38 3.28
C GLY A 33 13.98 4.57 4.44
N ASP A 34 12.72 4.93 4.18
CA ASP A 34 11.71 5.00 5.23
C ASP A 34 11.50 3.62 5.86
N PRO A 35 11.30 3.55 7.19
CA PRO A 35 11.09 2.28 7.86
C PRO A 35 9.78 1.63 7.39
N PRO A 36 9.76 0.31 7.14
CA PRO A 36 8.53 -0.42 6.93
C PRO A 36 7.68 -0.39 8.20
N LEU A 37 6.37 -0.29 8.04
CA LEU A 37 5.41 -0.27 9.17
C LEU A 37 4.92 -1.68 9.54
N VAL A 38 5.39 -2.70 8.81
CA VAL A 38 5.00 -4.10 8.92
C VAL A 38 6.24 -4.97 8.78
N GLU A 39 6.25 -6.14 9.44
CA GLU A 39 7.32 -7.16 9.38
C GLU A 39 7.08 -8.23 8.33
#